data_AF-A0A1B6EJI6-F1
#
_entry.id   AF-A0A1B6EJI6-F1
#
_cell.length_a   1.000
_cell.length_b   1.000
_cell.length_c   1.000
_cell.angle_alpha   90.00
_cell.angle_beta   90.00
_cell.angle_gamma   90.00
#
_symmetry.space_group_name_H-M   'P 1'
#
loop_
_entity.id
_entity.type
_entity.pdbx_description
1 polymer ?
#
loop_
_entity_poly.entity_id
_entity_poly.type
_entity_poly.pdbx_seq_one_letter_code
_entity_poly.pdbx_strand_id
1 'polypeptide(L)'
;LDGSGELEFEEFCILASKFLIEEEEDTNAELLNSELKEAFRFYDREGNGYITTEDFKEILRELDPEIPESELIGMVNEIDVDDSGTVDFEARSLQDNSTHGRTFSS
;
A
#
# COMPACT_ATOMS: atom_id res chain seq x y z
N LEU A 1 1.63 -11.87 6.92
CA LEU A 1 1.32 -10.99 8.05
C LEU A 1 2.36 -11.24 9.11
N ASP A 2 3.41 -10.42 9.10
CA ASP A 2 4.57 -10.47 10.01
C ASP A 2 4.19 -10.33 11.52
N GLY A 3 2.94 -9.96 11.82
CA GLY A 3 2.50 -9.81 13.21
C GLY A 3 3.05 -8.54 13.87
N SER A 4 3.70 -7.67 13.10
CA SER A 4 4.07 -6.30 13.44
C SER A 4 2.85 -5.42 13.72
N GLY A 5 1.68 -5.76 13.16
CA GLY A 5 0.51 -4.88 13.16
C GLY A 5 0.65 -3.73 12.16
N GLU A 6 1.77 -3.66 11.43
CA GLU A 6 2.08 -2.69 10.40
C GLU A 6 2.11 -3.42 9.06
N LEU A 7 1.32 -2.95 8.10
CA LEU A 7 1.19 -3.61 6.81
C LEU A 7 2.22 -3.05 5.83
N GLU A 8 3.26 -3.82 5.54
CA GLU A 8 4.28 -3.40 4.57
C GLU A 8 3.71 -3.35 3.14
N PHE A 9 4.26 -2.46 2.29
CA PHE A 9 3.80 -2.27 0.92
C PHE A 9 3.81 -3.56 0.07
N GLU A 10 4.73 -4.48 0.37
CA GLU A 10 4.79 -5.76 -0.31
C GLU A 10 3.63 -6.67 0.11
N GLU A 11 3.28 -6.69 1.40
CA GLU A 11 2.09 -7.41 1.90
C GLU A 11 0.80 -6.78 1.38
N PHE A 12 0.78 -5.46 1.24
CA PHE A 12 -0.31 -4.69 0.64
C PHE A 12 -0.61 -5.11 -0.79
N CYS A 13 0.40 -5.13 -1.66
CA CYS A 13 0.19 -5.52 -3.06
C CYS A 13 -0.20 -6.99 -3.18
N ILE A 14 0.27 -7.84 -2.26
CA ILE A 14 -0.16 -9.24 -2.18
C ILE A 14 -1.64 -9.33 -1.79
N LEU A 15 -2.12 -8.54 -0.83
CA LEU A 15 -3.55 -8.52 -0.49
C LEU A 15 -4.38 -7.93 -1.62
N ALA A 16 -4.01 -6.77 -2.15
CA ALA A 16 -4.71 -6.13 -3.25
C ALA A 16 -4.78 -7.06 -4.48
N SER A 17 -3.68 -7.70 -4.88
CA SER A 17 -3.70 -8.69 -5.98
C SER A 17 -4.55 -9.93 -5.67
N LYS A 18 -4.59 -10.39 -4.42
CA LYS A 18 -5.40 -11.54 -4.02
C LYS A 18 -6.91 -11.25 -4.07
N PHE A 19 -7.32 -10.00 -3.88
CA PHE A 19 -8.72 -9.57 -3.93
C PHE A 19 -9.12 -8.99 -5.30
N LEU A 20 -8.20 -8.36 -6.03
CA LEU A 20 -8.43 -7.78 -7.35
C LEU A 20 -8.30 -8.80 -8.49
N ILE A 21 -7.67 -9.96 -8.23
CA ILE A 21 -7.46 -11.01 -9.24
C ILE A 21 -8.17 -12.27 -8.74
N GLU A 22 -9.49 -12.32 -8.95
CA GLU A 22 -10.29 -13.53 -8.76
C GLU A 22 -10.03 -14.51 -9.92
N GLU A 23 -8.96 -15.29 -9.79
CA GLU A 23 -8.59 -16.42 -10.68
C GLU A 23 -8.23 -16.04 -12.14
N GLU A 24 -7.05 -16.52 -12.59
CA GLU A 24 -6.60 -16.57 -13.99
C GLU A 24 -6.24 -15.25 -14.71
N GLU A 25 -5.03 -14.73 -14.48
CA GLU A 25 -4.05 -14.44 -15.55
C GLU A 25 -2.75 -13.93 -14.92
N ASP A 26 -1.63 -14.11 -15.62
CA ASP A 26 -0.30 -13.53 -15.35
C ASP A 26 -0.31 -11.97 -15.39
N THR A 27 -1.36 -11.32 -14.91
CA THR A 27 -1.40 -9.87 -14.70
C THR A 27 -0.44 -9.56 -13.56
N ASN A 28 0.79 -9.22 -13.97
CA ASN A 28 1.96 -8.95 -13.17
C ASN A 28 1.59 -8.25 -11.85
N ALA A 29 1.71 -8.96 -10.73
CA ALA A 29 1.65 -8.35 -9.39
C ALA A 29 2.61 -7.14 -9.30
N GLU A 30 3.70 -7.18 -10.06
CA GLU A 30 4.66 -6.07 -10.26
C GLU A 30 4.05 -4.84 -10.95
N LEU A 31 3.19 -5.01 -11.95
CA LEU A 31 2.50 -3.91 -12.63
C LEU A 31 1.45 -3.31 -11.70
N LEU A 32 0.64 -4.16 -11.05
CA LEU A 32 -0.32 -3.71 -10.06
C LEU A 32 0.38 -2.98 -8.89
N ASN A 33 1.55 -3.46 -8.47
CA ASN A 33 2.40 -2.80 -7.50
C ASN A 33 2.81 -1.39 -7.96
N SER A 34 3.28 -1.24 -9.20
CA SER A 34 3.66 0.07 -9.74
C SER A 34 2.47 1.03 -9.81
N GLU A 35 1.32 0.59 -10.33
CA GLU A 35 0.11 1.41 -10.45
C GLU A 35 -0.41 1.83 -9.07
N LEU A 36 -0.50 0.89 -8.11
CA LEU A 36 -0.86 1.18 -6.72
C LEU A 36 0.10 2.19 -6.08
N LYS A 37 1.41 2.07 -6.33
CA LYS A 37 2.42 2.97 -5.78
C LYS A 37 2.33 4.39 -6.35
N GLU A 38 2.01 4.50 -7.64
CA GLU A 38 1.80 5.80 -8.29
C GLU A 38 0.51 6.45 -7.81
N ALA A 39 -0.59 5.69 -7.73
CA ALA A 39 -1.84 6.15 -7.13
C ALA A 39 -1.60 6.61 -5.68
N PHE A 40 -0.96 5.78 -4.85
CA PHE A 40 -0.65 6.14 -3.47
C PHE A 40 0.13 7.46 -3.35
N ARG A 41 1.19 7.64 -4.13
CA ARG A 41 1.96 8.90 -4.15
C ARG A 41 1.16 10.10 -4.66
N PHE A 42 0.17 9.87 -5.50
CA PHE A 42 -0.74 10.90 -5.96
C PHE A 42 -1.72 11.36 -4.86
N TYR A 43 -2.15 10.42 -4.02
CA TYR A 43 -3.02 10.68 -2.87
C TYR A 43 -2.25 11.23 -1.65
N ASP A 44 -1.03 10.74 -1.36
CA ASP A 44 -0.12 11.27 -0.34
C ASP A 44 0.55 12.59 -0.79
N ARG A 45 -0.27 13.62 -1.00
CA ARG A 45 0.19 14.96 -1.45
C ARG A 45 1.08 15.67 -0.44
N GLU A 46 0.92 15.31 0.83
CA GLU A 46 1.68 15.90 1.93
C GLU A 46 3.02 15.18 2.17
N GLY A 47 3.22 13.99 1.56
CA GLY A 47 4.43 13.20 1.75
C GLY A 47 4.55 12.68 3.18
N ASN A 48 3.41 12.45 3.83
CA ASN A 48 3.34 12.00 5.21
C ASN A 48 3.71 10.51 5.33
N GLY A 49 3.68 9.77 4.21
CA GLY A 49 3.88 8.32 4.22
C GLY A 49 2.64 7.55 4.68
N TYR A 50 1.47 8.18 4.75
CA TYR A 50 0.21 7.49 5.04
C TYR A 50 -0.92 8.13 4.23
N ILE A 51 -1.96 7.37 3.97
CA ILE A 51 -3.24 7.88 3.43
C ILE A 51 -4.38 7.48 4.35
N THR A 52 -5.53 8.11 4.21
CA THR A 52 -6.71 7.68 4.99
C THR A 52 -7.29 6.39 4.41
N THR A 53 -8.01 5.64 5.25
CA THR A 53 -8.78 4.47 4.77
C THR A 53 -9.83 4.84 3.72
N GLU A 54 -10.29 6.10 3.68
CA GLU A 54 -11.18 6.60 2.63
C GLU A 54 -10.43 6.77 1.30
N ASP A 55 -9.27 7.42 1.30
CA ASP A 55 -8.41 7.55 0.10
C ASP A 55 -8.03 6.17 -0.44
N PHE A 56 -7.77 5.22 0.46
CA PHE A 56 -7.44 3.85 0.08
C PHE A 56 -8.59 3.15 -0.66
N LYS A 57 -9.85 3.33 -0.23
CA LYS A 57 -11.01 2.79 -0.95
C LYS A 57 -11.15 3.39 -2.34
N GLU A 58 -10.89 4.69 -2.48
CA GLU A 58 -10.94 5.38 -3.78
C GLU A 58 -9.87 4.82 -4.74
N ILE A 59 -8.65 4.56 -4.25
CA ILE A 59 -7.58 3.93 -5.05
C ILE A 59 -8.01 2.55 -5.54
N LEU A 60 -8.57 1.70 -4.67
CA LEU A 60 -9.05 0.37 -5.06
C LEU A 60 -10.20 0.47 -6.08
N ARG A 61 -11.09 1.45 -5.93
CA ARG A 61 -12.18 1.74 -6.87
C ARG A 61 -11.71 2.24 -8.23
N GLU A 62 -10.61 2.98 -8.28
CA GLU A 62 -9.98 3.40 -9.55
C GLU A 62 -9.33 2.21 -10.27
N LEU A 63 -8.75 1.28 -9.53
CA LEU A 63 -8.11 0.09 -10.08
C LEU A 63 -9.12 -0.94 -10.56
N ASP A 64 -10.15 -1.21 -9.75
CA ASP A 64 -11.25 -2.08 -10.12
C ASP A 64 -12.60 -1.51 -9.63
N PRO A 65 -13.42 -0.95 -10.53
CA PRO A 65 -14.72 -0.40 -10.17
C PRO A 65 -15.79 -1.49 -9.96
N GLU A 66 -15.48 -2.77 -10.19
CA GLU A 66 -16.40 -3.88 -10.01
C GLU A 66 -16.38 -4.41 -8.56
N ILE A 67 -15.33 -4.11 -7.78
CA ILE A 67 -15.25 -4.46 -6.35
C ILE A 67 -16.46 -3.89 -5.58
N PRO A 68 -17.19 -4.73 -4.84
CA PRO A 68 -18.29 -4.29 -3.99
C PRO A 68 -17.78 -3.56 -2.73
N GLU A 69 -18.56 -2.59 -2.25
CA GLU A 69 -18.21 -1.81 -1.05
C GLU A 69 -17.95 -2.68 0.18
N SER A 70 -18.67 -3.79 0.33
CA SER A 70 -18.47 -4.76 1.42
C SER A 70 -17.06 -5.38 1.42
N GLU A 71 -16.47 -5.55 0.25
CA GLU A 71 -15.13 -6.14 0.09
C GLU A 71 -14.05 -5.10 0.29
N LEU A 72 -14.25 -3.87 -0.19
CA LEU A 72 -13.42 -2.71 0.16
C LEU A 72 -13.35 -2.50 1.68
N ILE A 73 -14.50 -2.59 2.37
CA ILE A 73 -14.57 -2.50 3.83
C ILE A 73 -13.83 -3.67 4.49
N GLY A 74 -13.95 -4.88 3.92
CA GLY A 74 -13.20 -6.06 4.38
C GLY A 74 -11.69 -5.86 4.28
N MET A 75 -11.21 -5.37 3.14
CA MET A 75 -9.79 -5.07 2.89
C MET A 75 -9.29 -3.98 3.84
N VAL A 76 -10.05 -2.90 4.01
CA VAL A 76 -9.72 -1.82 4.95
C VAL A 76 -9.64 -2.36 6.38
N ASN A 77 -10.61 -3.14 6.85
CA ASN A 77 -10.60 -3.69 8.21
C ASN A 77 -9.47 -4.72 8.43
N GLU A 78 -9.03 -5.40 7.37
CA GLU A 78 -7.92 -6.34 7.45
C GLU A 78 -6.56 -5.62 7.50
N ILE A 79 -6.50 -4.38 7.00
CA ILE A 79 -5.30 -3.53 6.99
C ILE A 79 -5.25 -2.61 8.22
N ASP A 80 -6.36 -1.95 8.55
CA ASP A 80 -6.52 -1.04 9.68
C ASP A 80 -6.86 -1.81 10.96
N VAL A 81 -5.97 -2.73 11.35
CA VAL A 81 -6.19 -3.65 12.49
C VAL A 81 -6.22 -2.90 13.82
N ASP A 82 -5.56 -1.74 13.88
CA ASP A 82 -5.53 -0.88 15.07
C ASP A 82 -6.62 0.20 15.07
N ASP A 83 -7.50 0.23 14.06
CA ASP A 83 -8.58 1.23 13.92
C ASP A 83 -8.01 2.66 13.92
N SER A 84 -6.82 2.85 13.35
CA SER A 84 -6.16 4.14 13.18
C SER A 84 -6.94 5.06 12.23
N GLY A 85 -7.69 4.46 11.30
CA GLY A 85 -8.33 5.16 10.18
C GLY A 85 -7.35 5.57 9.09
N THR A 86 -6.08 5.14 9.18
CA THR A 86 -5.01 5.44 8.24
C THR A 86 -4.30 4.17 7.80
N VAL A 87 -3.79 4.19 6.57
CA VAL A 87 -2.93 3.13 6.04
C VAL A 87 -1.52 3.71 5.95
N ASP A 88 -0.67 3.35 6.90
CA ASP A 88 0.73 3.69 6.91
C ASP A 88 1.49 2.91 5.83
N PHE A 89 2.12 3.65 4.92
CA PHE A 89 3.08 3.13 3.97
C PHE A 89 4.45 3.52 4.45
N GLU A 90 5.31 2.56 4.76
CA GLU A 90 6.70 2.89 5.06
C GLU A 90 7.43 3.39 3.80
N ALA A 91 7.24 4.66 3.45
CA ALA A 91 8.01 5.39 2.43
C ALA A 91 9.49 5.54 2.86
N ARG A 92 9.79 5.16 4.10
CA ARG A 92 11.07 5.29 4.77
C ARG A 92 12.20 4.50 4.11
N SER A 93 11.90 3.52 3.26
CA SER A 93 12.93 2.73 2.58
C SER A 93 13.39 3.30 1.22
N LEU A 94 12.73 4.33 0.65
CA LEU A 94 13.18 4.95 -0.62
C LEU A 94 14.10 6.17 -0.44
N GLN A 95 14.35 6.62 0.79
CA GLN A 95 15.31 7.71 1.06
C GLN A 95 16.64 7.25 1.66
N ASP A 96 16.81 5.99 2.05
CA ASP A 96 18.11 5.50 2.53
C ASP A 96 18.89 4.72 1.45
N ASN A 97 19.38 5.46 0.45
CA ASN A 97 20.61 5.08 -0.26
C ASN A 97 21.48 6.32 -0.57
N SER A 98 21.47 7.36 0.27
CA SER A 98 22.32 8.54 0.00
C SER A 98 23.00 9.20 1.20
N THR A 99 22.85 8.71 2.42
CA THR A 99 23.62 9.22 3.57
C THR A 99 23.63 8.10 4.59
N HIS A 100 24.69 7.30 4.77
CA HIS A 100 25.81 7.62 5.66
C HIS A 100 27.08 6.84 5.26
N GLY A 101 27.67 7.20 4.10
CA GLY A 101 29.05 6.83 3.75
C GLY A 101 30.10 7.87 4.18
N ARG A 102 29.74 8.89 4.98
CA ARG A 102 30.72 9.78 5.64
C ARG A 102 30.98 9.28 7.06
N THR A 103 31.72 8.19 7.18
CA THR A 103 32.54 7.97 8.38
C THR A 103 33.95 8.44 8.05
N PHE A 104 34.25 9.67 8.46
CA PHE A 104 35.64 10.06 8.69
C PHE A 104 36.15 9.22 9.85
N SER A 105 37.08 8.29 9.60
CA SER A 105 38.06 7.81 10.59
C SER A 105 39.10 6.88 9.95
N SER A 106 40.24 7.44 9.55
CA SER A 106 41.60 7.14 10.06
C SER A 106 42.65 7.90 9.25
#